data_AF-G3AM40-F1
#
_entry.id   AF-G3AM40-F1
#
_cell.length_a   1.000
_cell.length_b   1.000
_cell.length_c   1.000
_cell.angle_alpha   90.00
_cell.angle_beta   90.00
_cell.angle_gamma   90.00
#
_symmetry.space_group_name_H-M   'P 1'
#
loop_
_entity.id
_entity.type
_entity.pdbx_description
1 polymer ?
#
loop_
_entity_poly.entity_id
_entity_poly.type
_entity_poly.pdbx_seq_one_letter_code
_entity_poly.pdbx_strand_id
1 'polypeptide(L)'
;KTYSKFYGIIGEKMLDRPKYQAIFTTLFQDYYNNISNYEVNAIRNIGKFFGYLFSTDLLELNKVFNHISLNERDTNSQGRILLKFIFQGMIEELGMAELKKRLSEDYIKRDINGMFPVVDITWDDAEDLRFSINFFTAIGLGELTDEMRSVLSQLHPPEERGRSRSRSTSRSSSYSRSYSRSYSRSVSYSRSRSRSQSRSQSRSPRRSSRDPSPTRSFSRTPSREPLKRRQPSLSPPPKRRR
;
A
#
# COMPACT_ATOMS: atom_id res chain seq x y z
N LYS A 1 -7.28 0.00 -15.19
CA LYS A 1 -6.83 1.40 -15.37
C LYS A 1 -6.26 1.90 -14.04
N THR A 2 -5.35 2.86 -14.07
CA THR A 2 -4.67 3.40 -12.87
C THR A 2 -5.35 4.70 -12.41
N TYR A 3 -5.28 4.99 -11.10
CA TYR A 3 -5.66 6.27 -10.50
C TYR A 3 -4.96 7.46 -11.18
N SER A 4 -5.64 8.62 -11.18
CA SER A 4 -5.10 9.91 -11.62
C SER A 4 -5.50 10.98 -10.61
N LYS A 5 -4.55 11.83 -10.20
CA LYS A 5 -4.75 12.91 -9.22
C LYS A 5 -5.82 13.93 -9.63
N PHE A 6 -6.13 14.00 -10.93
CA PHE A 6 -7.27 14.75 -11.47
C PHE A 6 -8.60 14.41 -10.78
N TYR A 7 -8.84 13.13 -10.43
CA TYR A 7 -10.05 12.73 -9.71
C TYR A 7 -10.04 13.21 -8.26
N GLY A 8 -8.89 13.17 -7.58
CA GLY A 8 -8.73 13.74 -6.23
C GLY A 8 -9.12 15.22 -6.18
N ILE A 9 -8.59 16.02 -7.11
CA ILE A 9 -8.89 17.46 -7.24
C ILE A 9 -10.39 17.72 -7.55
N ILE A 10 -11.08 16.80 -8.23
CA ILE A 10 -12.54 16.87 -8.41
C ILE A 10 -13.28 16.56 -7.11
N GLY A 11 -12.86 15.54 -6.35
CA GLY A 11 -13.46 15.19 -5.07
C GLY A 11 -13.30 16.30 -4.03
N GLU A 12 -12.09 16.87 -3.92
CA GLU A 12 -11.77 18.06 -3.13
C GLU A 12 -12.78 19.20 -3.40
N LYS A 13 -12.96 19.59 -4.67
CA LYS A 13 -13.94 20.61 -5.10
C LYS A 13 -15.41 20.24 -4.92
N MET A 14 -15.72 18.98 -4.59
CA MET A 14 -17.06 18.59 -4.14
C MET A 14 -17.18 18.74 -2.62
N LEU A 15 -16.14 18.37 -1.86
CA LEU A 15 -16.08 18.47 -0.40
C LEU A 15 -16.15 19.91 0.12
N ASP A 16 -15.85 20.92 -0.71
CA ASP A 16 -16.16 22.34 -0.49
C ASP A 16 -17.62 22.60 -0.06
N ARG A 17 -18.55 21.66 -0.29
CA ARG A 17 -19.95 21.76 0.15
C ARG A 17 -20.26 20.66 1.18
N PRO A 18 -20.80 20.99 2.36
CA PRO A 18 -21.00 20.02 3.45
C PRO A 18 -21.94 18.86 3.09
N LYS A 19 -22.88 19.05 2.15
CA LYS A 19 -23.72 17.97 1.62
C LYS A 19 -22.88 16.82 1.04
N TYR A 20 -21.77 17.11 0.36
CA TYR A 20 -20.93 16.06 -0.23
C TYR A 20 -20.01 15.40 0.80
N GLN A 21 -19.58 16.11 1.85
CA GLN A 21 -18.77 15.53 2.94
C GLN A 21 -19.49 14.32 3.56
N ALA A 22 -20.76 14.48 3.95
CA ALA A 22 -21.58 13.38 4.47
C ALA A 22 -21.73 12.22 3.46
N ILE A 23 -21.95 12.54 2.17
CA ILE A 23 -22.06 11.52 1.11
C ILE A 23 -20.75 10.76 0.94
N PHE A 24 -19.59 11.42 0.97
CA PHE A 24 -18.28 10.76 0.87
C PHE A 24 -17.95 9.89 2.09
N THR A 25 -18.39 10.28 3.30
CA THR A 25 -18.31 9.44 4.50
C THR A 25 -19.10 8.14 4.35
N THR A 26 -20.39 8.20 3.96
CA THR A 26 -21.20 7.00 3.72
C THR A 26 -20.64 6.16 2.57
N LEU A 27 -20.24 6.79 1.45
CA LEU A 27 -19.64 6.12 0.31
C LEU A 27 -18.36 5.36 0.68
N PHE A 28 -17.54 5.91 1.58
CA PHE A 28 -16.37 5.20 2.11
C PHE A 28 -16.77 3.97 2.92
N GLN A 29 -17.74 4.10 3.83
CA GLN A 29 -18.24 3.01 4.66
C GLN A 29 -18.80 1.88 3.78
N ASP A 30 -19.59 2.21 2.76
CA ASP A 30 -20.09 1.26 1.75
C ASP A 30 -18.95 0.54 1.01
N TYR A 31 -17.91 1.26 0.59
CA TYR A 31 -16.73 0.65 -0.03
C TYR A 31 -15.93 -0.25 0.92
N TYR A 32 -15.83 0.11 2.21
CA TYR A 32 -15.13 -0.71 3.21
C TYR A 32 -15.91 -2.01 3.50
N ASN A 33 -17.22 -1.90 3.73
CA ASN A 33 -18.10 -3.04 3.99
C ASN A 33 -18.15 -4.02 2.80
N ASN A 34 -18.17 -3.49 1.57
CA ASN A 34 -18.20 -4.28 0.34
C ASN A 34 -16.81 -4.58 -0.25
N ILE A 35 -15.71 -4.35 0.49
CA ILE A 35 -14.35 -4.38 -0.07
C ILE A 35 -13.94 -5.74 -0.66
N SER A 36 -14.59 -6.82 -0.21
CA SER A 36 -14.47 -8.18 -0.74
C SER A 36 -14.81 -8.30 -2.23
N ASN A 37 -15.74 -7.48 -2.72
CA ASN A 37 -16.28 -7.55 -4.08
C ASN A 37 -15.39 -6.83 -5.11
N TYR A 38 -14.34 -6.13 -4.68
CA TYR A 38 -13.49 -5.32 -5.55
C TYR A 38 -12.15 -6.00 -5.87
N GLU A 39 -11.74 -5.94 -7.15
CA GLU A 39 -10.40 -6.32 -7.55
C GLU A 39 -9.31 -5.46 -6.89
N VAL A 40 -8.13 -6.03 -6.65
CA VAL A 40 -6.96 -5.35 -6.06
C VAL A 40 -6.59 -4.04 -6.78
N ASN A 41 -6.84 -3.94 -8.09
CA ASN A 41 -6.62 -2.70 -8.86
C ASN A 41 -7.67 -1.63 -8.60
N ALA A 42 -8.93 -2.00 -8.36
CA ALA A 42 -9.99 -1.08 -7.93
C ALA A 42 -9.71 -0.60 -6.50
N ILE A 43 -9.38 -1.52 -5.58
CA ILE A 43 -9.01 -1.21 -4.19
C ILE A 43 -7.84 -0.20 -4.14
N ARG A 44 -6.79 -0.40 -4.96
CA ARG A 44 -5.67 0.54 -5.08
C ARG A 44 -6.13 1.95 -5.51
N ASN A 45 -7.04 2.03 -6.46
CA ASN A 45 -7.51 3.32 -6.98
C ASN A 45 -8.42 4.04 -5.97
N ILE A 46 -9.30 3.30 -5.29
CA ILE A 46 -10.15 3.82 -4.20
C ILE A 46 -9.25 4.31 -3.05
N GLY A 47 -8.28 3.51 -2.61
CA GLY A 47 -7.36 3.87 -1.53
C GLY A 47 -6.51 5.11 -1.85
N LYS A 48 -6.00 5.26 -3.07
CA LYS A 48 -5.28 6.48 -3.48
C LYS A 48 -6.19 7.71 -3.63
N PHE A 49 -7.45 7.52 -4.02
CA PHE A 49 -8.43 8.60 -4.11
C PHE A 49 -8.78 9.12 -2.70
N PHE A 50 -9.20 8.25 -1.78
CA PHE A 50 -9.52 8.66 -0.41
C PHE A 50 -8.28 9.11 0.37
N GLY A 51 -7.11 8.49 0.18
CA GLY A 51 -5.85 8.97 0.76
C GLY A 51 -5.51 10.41 0.37
N TYR A 52 -5.90 10.85 -0.84
CA TYR A 52 -5.83 12.27 -1.21
C TYR A 52 -6.89 13.11 -0.48
N LEU A 53 -8.17 12.71 -0.48
CA LEU A 53 -9.25 13.46 0.18
C LEU A 53 -9.06 13.60 1.70
N PHE A 54 -8.41 12.64 2.35
CA PHE A 54 -8.04 12.72 3.77
C PHE A 54 -6.82 13.62 4.03
N SER A 55 -5.99 13.91 3.02
CA SER A 55 -4.89 14.87 3.17
C SER A 55 -5.38 16.33 3.17
N THR A 56 -6.41 16.64 2.38
CA THR A 56 -6.93 18.01 2.24
C THR A 56 -7.72 18.52 3.45
N ASP A 57 -7.91 17.70 4.49
CA ASP A 57 -8.63 18.02 5.73
C ASP A 57 -10.13 18.33 5.57
N LEU A 58 -10.67 18.18 4.35
CA LEU A 58 -12.09 18.37 4.02
C LEU A 58 -12.96 17.14 4.36
N LEU A 59 -12.35 16.04 4.82
CA LEU A 59 -13.03 14.88 5.40
C LEU A 59 -12.50 14.60 6.80
N GLU A 60 -13.40 14.71 7.78
CA GLU A 60 -13.17 14.38 9.18
C GLU A 60 -12.74 12.91 9.36
N LEU A 61 -11.44 12.69 9.56
CA LEU A 61 -10.83 11.36 9.69
C LEU A 61 -11.57 10.48 10.70
N ASN A 62 -11.93 11.07 11.84
CA ASN A 62 -12.57 10.41 12.96
C ASN A 62 -13.96 9.85 12.58
N LYS A 63 -14.80 10.62 11.88
CA LYS A 63 -16.12 10.18 11.39
C LYS A 63 -16.05 9.04 10.36
N VAL A 64 -14.95 8.94 9.62
CA VAL A 64 -14.80 7.90 8.57
C VAL A 64 -14.10 6.65 9.11
N PHE A 65 -13.17 6.79 10.05
CA PHE A 65 -12.38 5.68 10.60
C PHE A 65 -12.97 5.03 11.87
N ASN A 66 -13.96 5.64 12.55
CA ASN A 66 -14.63 5.06 13.72
C ASN A 66 -15.20 3.64 13.47
N HIS A 67 -15.66 3.37 12.24
CA HIS A 67 -16.18 2.06 11.84
C HIS A 67 -15.12 1.05 11.35
N ILE A 68 -13.82 1.29 11.61
CA ILE A 68 -12.71 0.45 11.12
C ILE A 68 -11.97 -0.22 12.29
N SER A 69 -12.16 -1.52 12.45
CA SER A 69 -11.31 -2.38 13.29
C SER A 69 -10.11 -2.92 12.50
N LEU A 70 -8.92 -2.87 13.11
CA LEU A 70 -7.65 -3.38 12.61
C LEU A 70 -7.13 -4.50 13.53
N ASN A 71 -7.80 -5.64 13.47
CA ASN A 71 -7.56 -6.82 14.30
C ASN A 71 -7.54 -8.12 13.45
N GLU A 72 -7.26 -9.27 14.07
CA GLU A 72 -7.22 -10.54 13.34
C GLU A 72 -8.62 -11.04 12.93
N ARG A 73 -9.67 -10.65 13.66
CA ARG A 73 -11.03 -11.22 13.54
C ARG A 73 -11.84 -10.56 12.42
N ASP A 74 -11.83 -9.23 12.36
CA ASP A 74 -12.71 -8.45 11.49
C ASP A 74 -12.00 -7.96 10.21
N THR A 75 -10.66 -7.84 10.23
CA THR A 75 -9.93 -7.20 9.11
C THR A 75 -9.58 -8.15 7.96
N ASN A 76 -10.47 -8.22 6.97
CA ASN A 76 -10.20 -8.88 5.68
C ASN A 76 -8.88 -8.37 5.04
N SER A 77 -8.15 -9.29 4.41
CA SER A 77 -7.00 -9.02 3.53
C SER A 77 -7.20 -7.85 2.55
N GLN A 78 -8.39 -7.73 1.93
CA GLN A 78 -8.73 -6.63 1.02
C GLN A 78 -8.86 -5.28 1.75
N GLY A 79 -9.39 -5.27 2.98
CA GLY A 79 -9.37 -4.10 3.86
C GLY A 79 -7.95 -3.66 4.21
N ARG A 80 -7.06 -4.60 4.56
CA ARG A 80 -5.62 -4.31 4.76
C ARG A 80 -4.95 -3.72 3.51
N ILE A 81 -5.32 -4.15 2.31
CA ILE A 81 -4.84 -3.58 1.04
C ILE A 81 -5.39 -2.15 0.83
N LEU A 82 -6.66 -1.91 1.16
CA LEU A 82 -7.27 -0.57 1.10
C LEU A 82 -6.56 0.41 2.05
N LEU A 83 -6.49 0.08 3.33
CA LEU A 83 -5.88 0.88 4.39
C LEU A 83 -4.41 1.22 4.07
N LYS A 84 -3.66 0.24 3.53
CA LYS A 84 -2.30 0.46 3.04
C LYS A 84 -2.25 1.61 2.02
N PHE A 85 -3.11 1.59 1.00
CA PHE A 85 -3.08 2.62 -0.04
C PHE A 85 -3.65 3.97 0.41
N ILE A 86 -4.52 3.98 1.42
CA ILE A 86 -4.98 5.20 2.09
C ILE A 86 -3.81 5.89 2.80
N PHE A 87 -3.17 5.25 3.78
CA PHE A 87 -2.10 5.90 4.54
C PHE A 87 -0.84 6.19 3.69
N GLN A 88 -0.52 5.34 2.72
CA GLN A 88 0.55 5.66 1.76
C GLN A 88 0.17 6.87 0.89
N GLY A 89 -1.10 7.03 0.50
CA GLY A 89 -1.60 8.23 -0.18
C GLY A 89 -1.56 9.49 0.70
N MET A 90 -1.96 9.38 1.97
CA MET A 90 -1.91 10.51 2.91
C MET A 90 -0.47 10.99 3.15
N ILE A 91 0.51 10.07 3.24
CA ILE A 91 1.93 10.43 3.41
C ILE A 91 2.57 10.94 2.11
N GLU A 92 2.11 10.47 0.94
CA GLU A 92 2.52 11.03 -0.36
C GLU A 92 2.14 12.53 -0.51
N GLU A 93 1.16 13.03 0.26
CA GLU A 93 0.66 14.42 0.19
C GLU A 93 1.00 15.26 1.45
N LEU A 94 0.91 14.71 2.67
CA LEU A 94 1.19 15.40 3.94
C LEU A 94 2.63 15.21 4.46
N GLY A 95 3.29 14.12 4.09
CA GLY A 95 4.46 13.61 4.81
C GLY A 95 4.13 12.99 6.18
N MET A 96 5.12 12.33 6.79
CA MET A 96 4.95 11.54 8.02
C MET A 96 4.61 12.41 9.25
N ALA A 97 5.28 13.55 9.41
CA ALA A 97 5.21 14.36 10.63
C ALA A 97 3.83 14.99 10.85
N GLU A 98 3.24 15.59 9.79
CA GLU A 98 1.91 16.19 9.87
C GLU A 98 0.81 15.14 10.01
N LEU A 99 0.94 13.97 9.36
CA LEU A 99 0.03 12.85 9.59
C LEU A 99 0.10 12.35 11.05
N LYS A 100 1.31 12.17 11.59
CA LYS A 100 1.51 11.76 12.98
C LYS A 100 0.88 12.78 13.94
N LYS A 101 1.04 14.08 13.67
CA LYS A 101 0.40 15.15 14.42
C LYS A 101 -1.13 15.02 14.42
N ARG A 102 -1.80 14.95 13.26
CA ARG A 102 -3.27 14.82 13.18
C ARG A 102 -3.78 13.56 13.88
N LEU A 103 -3.14 12.41 13.67
CA LEU A 103 -3.49 11.16 14.37
C LEU A 103 -3.20 11.19 15.89
N SER A 104 -2.43 12.17 16.38
CA SER A 104 -2.15 12.35 17.82
C SER A 104 -3.15 13.25 18.54
N GLU A 105 -4.15 13.81 17.85
CA GLU A 105 -5.11 14.75 18.45
C GLU A 105 -6.19 14.00 19.27
N ASP A 106 -6.44 14.44 20.51
CA ASP A 106 -7.19 13.66 21.52
C ASP A 106 -8.62 13.30 21.11
N TYR A 107 -9.27 14.14 20.30
CA TYR A 107 -10.61 13.86 19.78
C TYR A 107 -10.59 12.82 18.66
N ILE A 108 -9.52 12.78 17.86
CA ILE A 108 -9.33 11.80 16.80
C ILE A 108 -8.96 10.45 17.42
N LYS A 109 -8.03 10.42 18.39
CA LYS A 109 -7.57 9.20 19.09
C LYS A 109 -8.69 8.27 19.56
N ARG A 110 -9.72 8.85 20.20
CA ARG A 110 -10.88 8.08 20.71
C ARG A 110 -11.68 7.41 19.61
N ASP A 111 -11.95 8.13 18.52
CA ASP A 111 -12.69 7.60 17.39
C ASP A 111 -11.87 6.58 16.59
N ILE A 112 -10.54 6.77 16.45
CA ILE A 112 -9.68 5.84 15.69
C ILE A 112 -9.19 4.63 16.51
N ASN A 113 -9.69 4.40 17.72
CA ASN A 113 -9.17 3.37 18.65
C ASN A 113 -9.22 1.94 18.06
N GLY A 114 -10.15 1.65 17.13
CA GLY A 114 -10.18 0.39 16.39
C GLY A 114 -8.99 0.17 15.44
N MET A 115 -8.32 1.24 15.01
CA MET A 115 -7.14 1.21 14.13
C MET A 115 -5.83 1.48 14.90
N PHE A 116 -5.88 2.44 15.81
CA PHE A 116 -4.80 2.83 16.70
C PHE A 116 -5.29 2.71 18.14
N PRO A 117 -5.36 1.48 18.69
CA PRO A 117 -5.66 1.30 20.10
C PRO A 117 -4.62 2.07 20.94
N VAL A 118 -5.06 3.17 21.56
CA VAL A 118 -4.25 4.01 22.47
C VAL A 118 -5.05 4.51 23.69
N VAL A 119 -6.38 4.42 23.68
CA VAL A 119 -7.27 4.92 24.75
C VAL A 119 -8.01 3.75 25.42
N ASP A 120 -8.14 3.81 26.75
CA ASP A 120 -8.93 2.90 27.60
C ASP A 120 -8.63 1.39 27.40
N ILE A 121 -7.37 1.07 27.07
CA ILE A 121 -6.88 -0.28 26.73
C ILE A 121 -6.82 -1.20 27.96
N THR A 122 -7.29 -2.43 27.79
CA THR A 122 -7.13 -3.53 28.75
C THR A 122 -6.03 -4.53 28.32
N TRP A 123 -5.77 -5.55 29.13
CA TRP A 123 -4.82 -6.60 28.77
C TRP A 123 -5.33 -7.48 27.61
N ASP A 124 -6.65 -7.65 27.47
CA ASP A 124 -7.24 -8.50 26.43
C ASP A 124 -7.06 -7.92 25.02
N ASP A 125 -6.94 -6.59 24.92
CA ASP A 125 -6.71 -5.86 23.66
C ASP A 125 -5.24 -5.90 23.19
N ALA A 126 -4.33 -6.49 23.98
CA ALA A 126 -2.89 -6.47 23.72
C ALA A 126 -2.49 -7.17 22.40
N GLU A 127 -3.28 -8.14 21.91
CA GLU A 127 -3.05 -8.77 20.60
C GLU A 127 -3.54 -7.90 19.43
N ASP A 128 -4.62 -7.14 19.58
CA ASP A 128 -5.09 -6.18 18.56
C ASP A 128 -4.10 -5.00 18.45
N LEU A 129 -3.57 -4.54 19.59
CA LEU A 129 -2.46 -3.59 19.69
C LEU A 129 -1.20 -4.09 18.94
N ARG A 130 -0.85 -5.37 19.11
CA ARG A 130 0.25 -6.01 18.34
C ARG A 130 -0.09 -6.14 16.86
N PHE A 131 -1.32 -6.48 16.50
CA PHE A 131 -1.76 -6.61 15.11
C PHE A 131 -1.64 -5.28 14.37
N SER A 132 -2.08 -4.18 14.98
CA SER A 132 -1.92 -2.82 14.43
C SER A 132 -0.44 -2.43 14.27
N ILE A 133 0.39 -2.59 15.32
CA ILE A 133 1.83 -2.32 15.25
C ILE A 133 2.50 -3.13 14.11
N ASN A 134 2.15 -4.40 13.96
CA ASN A 134 2.66 -5.29 12.90
C ASN A 134 2.17 -4.88 11.51
N PHE A 135 0.91 -4.45 11.36
CA PHE A 135 0.38 -3.94 10.10
C PHE A 135 1.11 -2.68 9.64
N PHE A 136 1.15 -1.65 10.50
CA PHE A 136 1.76 -0.35 10.15
C PHE A 136 3.26 -0.47 9.87
N THR A 137 3.99 -1.29 10.63
CA THR A 137 5.40 -1.58 10.32
C THR A 137 5.56 -2.35 9.00
N ALA A 138 4.72 -3.33 8.70
CA ALA A 138 4.78 -4.09 7.44
C ALA A 138 4.44 -3.26 6.18
N ILE A 139 3.69 -2.16 6.32
CA ILE A 139 3.45 -1.20 5.22
C ILE A 139 4.47 -0.06 5.16
N GLY A 140 5.48 -0.07 6.04
CA GLY A 140 6.58 0.90 6.08
C GLY A 140 6.33 2.14 6.93
N LEU A 141 5.21 2.20 7.67
CA LEU A 141 4.73 3.38 8.40
C LEU A 141 4.94 3.24 9.92
N GLY A 142 6.05 2.64 10.31
CA GLY A 142 6.33 2.23 11.69
C GLY A 142 6.52 3.38 12.70
N GLU A 143 6.60 4.63 12.25
CA GLU A 143 6.70 5.82 13.10
C GLU A 143 5.34 6.28 13.65
N LEU A 144 4.23 5.81 13.07
CA LEU A 144 2.88 6.06 13.58
C LEU A 144 2.53 5.18 14.79
N THR A 145 3.42 4.25 15.18
CA THR A 145 3.13 3.22 16.19
C THR A 145 3.89 3.38 17.50
N ASP A 146 4.59 4.50 17.69
CA ASP A 146 5.42 4.72 18.89
C ASP A 146 4.60 4.77 20.18
N GLU A 147 3.45 5.45 20.17
CA GLU A 147 2.53 5.50 21.33
C GLU A 147 1.96 4.11 21.63
N MET A 148 1.51 3.38 20.60
CA MET A 148 1.04 2.00 20.72
C MET A 148 2.12 1.06 21.32
N ARG A 149 3.39 1.23 20.93
CA ARG A 149 4.53 0.49 21.54
C ARG A 149 4.74 0.88 23.00
N SER A 150 4.62 2.16 23.32
CA SER A 150 4.74 2.66 24.69
C SER A 150 3.66 2.06 25.59
N VAL A 151 2.40 2.06 25.17
CA VAL A 151 1.31 1.41 25.94
C VAL A 151 1.54 -0.10 26.03
N LEU A 152 1.87 -0.78 24.92
CA LEU A 152 2.15 -2.23 24.93
C LEU A 152 3.29 -2.62 25.89
N SER A 153 4.24 -1.71 26.15
CA SER A 153 5.32 -1.92 27.13
C SER A 153 4.90 -1.70 28.59
N GLN A 154 3.79 -0.99 28.82
CA GLN A 154 3.20 -0.69 30.14
C GLN A 154 2.06 -1.66 30.50
N LEU A 155 1.50 -2.39 29.52
CA LEU A 155 0.53 -3.46 29.74
C LEU A 155 1.19 -4.68 30.41
N HIS A 156 1.26 -4.62 31.74
CA HIS A 156 1.54 -5.79 32.55
C HIS A 156 0.34 -6.76 32.51
N PRO A 157 0.58 -8.10 32.52
CA PRO A 157 -0.48 -9.05 32.80
C PRO A 157 -1.14 -8.74 34.15
N PRO A 158 -2.45 -8.97 34.31
CA PRO A 158 -3.09 -8.85 35.61
C PRO A 158 -2.42 -9.80 36.60
N GLU A 159 -1.88 -9.26 37.71
CA GLU A 159 -1.33 -10.10 38.77
C GLU A 159 -2.41 -11.05 39.29
N GLU A 160 -2.14 -12.36 39.30
CA GLU A 160 -3.01 -13.35 39.94
C GLU A 160 -3.07 -13.12 41.45
N ARG A 161 -3.99 -12.25 41.89
CA ARG A 161 -4.23 -11.93 43.29
C ARG A 161 -4.85 -13.10 44.05
N GLY A 162 -4.02 -14.08 44.40
CA GLY A 162 -4.21 -14.88 45.60
C GLY A 162 -4.41 -16.38 45.43
N ARG A 163 -3.34 -17.10 45.05
CA ARG A 163 -3.06 -18.42 45.66
C ARG A 163 -1.64 -18.47 46.19
N SER A 164 -1.50 -18.10 47.47
CA SER A 164 -0.21 -18.09 48.17
C SER A 164 0.19 -19.51 48.63
N ARG A 165 1.51 -19.71 48.82
CA ARG A 165 2.23 -20.98 49.10
C ARG A 165 2.49 -21.80 47.81
N SER A 166 3.73 -22.09 47.40
CA SER A 166 5.04 -22.01 48.10
C SER A 166 6.23 -21.74 47.16
N ARG A 167 7.33 -21.26 47.76
CA ARG A 167 8.72 -21.15 47.25
C ARG A 167 9.06 -22.01 46.01
N SER A 168 9.65 -21.41 44.96
CA SER A 168 11.06 -21.65 44.54
C SER A 168 11.45 -21.02 43.19
N THR A 169 12.75 -20.76 43.03
CA THR A 169 13.50 -20.45 41.79
C THR A 169 13.02 -19.27 40.92
N SER A 170 13.79 -18.19 40.97
CA SER A 170 13.90 -17.21 39.88
C SER A 170 14.22 -17.91 38.54
N ARG A 171 13.38 -17.69 37.53
CA ARG A 171 13.68 -18.01 36.13
C ARG A 171 13.44 -16.77 35.29
N SER A 172 14.53 -16.11 34.87
CA SER A 172 14.46 -14.99 33.93
C SER A 172 13.80 -15.48 32.63
N SER A 173 12.60 -14.98 32.33
CA SER A 173 11.83 -15.37 31.15
C SER A 173 12.53 -14.86 29.89
N SER A 174 13.27 -15.74 29.23
CA SER A 174 14.01 -15.45 28.01
C SER A 174 13.09 -14.93 26.91
N TYR A 175 13.29 -13.68 26.50
CA TYR A 175 12.53 -13.02 25.43
C TYR A 175 12.71 -13.75 24.09
N SER A 176 11.75 -14.62 23.76
CA SER A 176 11.70 -15.36 22.49
C SER A 176 11.46 -14.42 21.31
N ARG A 177 12.54 -14.05 20.63
CA ARG A 177 12.50 -13.29 19.36
C ARG A 177 11.94 -14.16 18.22
N SER A 178 10.62 -14.32 18.18
CA SER A 178 9.88 -14.98 17.09
C SER A 178 9.92 -14.16 15.80
N TYR A 179 11.09 -14.15 15.14
CA TYR A 179 11.34 -13.41 13.90
C TYR A 179 10.76 -14.15 12.68
N SER A 180 9.43 -14.09 12.54
CA SER A 180 8.66 -14.75 11.49
C SER A 180 8.89 -14.13 10.11
N ARG A 181 9.95 -14.55 9.41
CA ARG A 181 10.22 -14.24 7.99
C ARG A 181 9.22 -14.95 7.05
N SER A 182 7.97 -14.50 7.03
CA SER A 182 6.96 -14.95 6.06
C SER A 182 7.05 -14.14 4.77
N TYR A 183 7.92 -14.58 3.85
CA TYR A 183 8.27 -13.87 2.62
C TYR A 183 7.20 -14.09 1.52
N SER A 184 6.16 -13.25 1.50
CA SER A 184 5.05 -13.29 0.53
C SER A 184 5.46 -12.96 -0.92
N ARG A 185 6.14 -13.89 -1.60
CA ARG A 185 6.39 -13.84 -3.05
C ARG A 185 5.14 -14.30 -3.81
N SER A 186 4.31 -13.35 -4.21
CA SER A 186 3.18 -13.57 -5.13
C SER A 186 3.68 -13.88 -6.55
N VAL A 187 3.97 -15.15 -6.83
CA VAL A 187 4.34 -15.64 -8.17
C VAL A 187 3.07 -15.86 -8.99
N SER A 188 2.81 -14.98 -9.96
CA SER A 188 1.69 -15.11 -10.90
C SER A 188 1.93 -16.22 -11.93
N TYR A 189 1.19 -17.31 -11.81
CA TYR A 189 1.26 -18.44 -12.75
C TYR A 189 0.41 -18.17 -13.99
N SER A 190 1.04 -18.12 -15.17
CA SER A 190 0.34 -17.99 -16.46
C SER A 190 1.18 -18.55 -17.61
N ARG A 191 1.17 -19.88 -17.80
CA ARG A 191 1.72 -20.53 -18.99
C ARG A 191 0.80 -21.66 -19.48
N SER A 192 0.27 -21.47 -20.68
CA SER A 192 -0.63 -22.39 -21.37
C SER A 192 0.06 -23.73 -21.69
N ARG A 193 -0.72 -24.83 -21.66
CA ARG A 193 -0.22 -26.18 -21.98
C ARG A 193 -0.38 -26.46 -23.48
N SER A 194 0.73 -26.66 -24.18
CA SER A 194 0.77 -27.29 -25.50
C SER A 194 1.59 -28.59 -25.41
N ARG A 195 1.04 -29.71 -25.89
CA ARG A 195 1.70 -31.02 -25.88
C ARG A 195 2.34 -31.29 -27.25
N SER A 196 3.61 -31.72 -27.24
CA SER A 196 4.23 -32.48 -28.35
C SER A 196 5.23 -33.50 -27.81
N GLN A 197 5.27 -34.68 -28.44
CA GLN A 197 6.30 -35.73 -28.29
C GLN A 197 7.50 -35.40 -29.22
N SER A 198 8.67 -36.05 -29.25
CA SER A 198 9.21 -37.29 -28.63
C SER A 198 10.73 -37.40 -28.90
N ARG A 199 11.49 -38.13 -28.05
CA ARG A 199 12.87 -38.68 -28.30
C ARG A 199 13.95 -37.57 -28.52
N SER A 200 15.27 -37.79 -28.53
CA SER A 200 16.23 -38.59 -27.70
C SER A 200 17.65 -37.92 -27.88
N GLN A 201 18.82 -38.30 -27.32
CA GLN A 201 19.27 -39.42 -26.49
C GLN A 201 20.60 -39.08 -25.73
N SER A 202 21.02 -39.94 -24.78
CA SER A 202 22.41 -40.22 -24.30
C SER A 202 23.52 -39.12 -24.24
N ARG A 203 23.87 -38.75 -23.00
CA ARG A 203 25.22 -38.79 -22.36
C ARG A 203 26.49 -38.26 -23.09
N SER A 204 27.05 -37.20 -22.49
CA SER A 204 28.47 -37.02 -22.08
C SER A 204 29.52 -36.43 -23.05
N PRO A 205 30.63 -35.81 -22.52
CA PRO A 205 31.43 -34.82 -23.27
C PRO A 205 32.94 -35.15 -23.42
N ARG A 206 33.65 -34.48 -24.35
CA ARG A 206 35.14 -34.35 -24.37
C ARG A 206 35.64 -32.98 -24.89
N ARG A 207 36.96 -32.74 -24.74
CA ARG A 207 37.68 -31.45 -24.91
C ARG A 207 38.60 -31.43 -26.15
N SER A 208 38.83 -30.25 -26.76
CA SER A 208 40.06 -29.72 -27.41
C SER A 208 39.62 -28.53 -28.29
N SER A 209 40.17 -27.30 -28.34
CA SER A 209 41.48 -26.66 -28.06
C SER A 209 42.29 -26.32 -29.33
N ARG A 210 42.87 -25.10 -29.34
CA ARG A 210 43.76 -24.42 -30.33
C ARG A 210 43.14 -23.50 -31.41
N ASP A 211 43.51 -22.22 -31.28
CA ASP A 211 43.81 -21.16 -32.27
C ASP A 211 44.81 -21.58 -33.40
N PRO A 212 45.18 -20.75 -34.44
CA PRO A 212 45.10 -19.27 -34.52
C PRO A 212 44.71 -18.57 -35.87
N SER A 213 43.98 -17.45 -35.75
CA SER A 213 44.24 -16.14 -36.42
C SER A 213 44.12 -16.04 -38.00
N PRO A 214 44.57 -14.96 -38.72
CA PRO A 214 43.57 -14.04 -39.32
C PRO A 214 43.81 -13.49 -40.76
N THR A 215 42.75 -13.20 -41.54
CA THR A 215 42.86 -12.46 -42.82
C THR A 215 41.76 -11.41 -43.11
N ARG A 216 42.18 -10.14 -43.01
CA ARG A 216 41.95 -8.99 -43.94
C ARG A 216 40.57 -8.69 -44.56
N SER A 217 40.16 -7.42 -44.39
CA SER A 217 39.41 -6.54 -45.34
C SER A 217 38.02 -6.99 -45.83
N PHE A 218 36.99 -6.14 -45.76
CA PHE A 218 36.95 -4.89 -46.54
C PHE A 218 36.28 -3.70 -45.82
N SER A 219 36.56 -2.50 -46.33
CA SER A 219 36.00 -1.23 -45.85
C SER A 219 34.68 -0.87 -46.53
N ARG A 220 33.78 -0.17 -45.81
CA ARG A 220 33.15 1.12 -46.23
C ARG A 220 32.07 1.60 -45.24
N THR A 221 32.42 2.68 -44.54
CA THR A 221 31.52 3.76 -44.09
C THR A 221 32.18 5.08 -44.51
N PRO A 222 31.55 6.26 -44.36
CA PRO A 222 30.15 6.57 -44.08
C PRO A 222 29.51 7.42 -45.20
N SER A 223 28.27 7.88 -45.01
CA SER A 223 27.89 9.25 -45.39
C SER A 223 26.62 9.72 -44.66
N ARG A 224 26.53 11.03 -44.40
CA ARG A 224 25.36 11.74 -43.83
C ARG A 224 24.73 12.64 -44.91
N GLU A 225 23.62 13.28 -44.52
CA GLU A 225 23.14 14.60 -45.00
C GLU A 225 22.26 14.67 -46.27
N PRO A 226 21.44 15.73 -46.46
CA PRO A 226 20.81 16.62 -45.45
C PRO A 226 19.30 16.87 -45.68
N LEU A 227 18.74 17.74 -44.83
CA LEU A 227 17.39 18.32 -44.86
C LEU A 227 16.94 18.84 -46.24
N LYS A 228 15.62 18.75 -46.53
CA LYS A 228 14.96 19.64 -47.49
C LYS A 228 13.56 20.07 -47.02
N ARG A 229 13.40 21.38 -46.82
CA ARG A 229 12.17 22.08 -46.36
C ARG A 229 11.52 22.78 -47.55
N ARG A 230 10.23 22.57 -47.83
CA ARG A 230 9.49 23.44 -48.78
C ARG A 230 7.97 23.48 -48.54
N GLN A 231 7.52 24.68 -48.16
CA GLN A 231 6.23 25.40 -48.33
C GLN A 231 4.88 24.63 -48.53
N PRO A 232 3.78 25.13 -47.93
CA PRO A 232 2.42 24.66 -48.22
C PRO A 232 1.83 25.28 -49.49
N SER A 233 0.81 24.64 -50.06
CA SER A 233 0.07 25.11 -51.25
C SER A 233 -1.08 26.06 -50.89
N LEU A 234 -1.05 27.28 -51.44
CA LEU A 234 -2.18 28.22 -51.45
C LEU A 234 -3.04 28.03 -52.71
N SER A 235 -4.37 28.05 -52.54
CA SER A 235 -5.35 28.11 -53.64
C SER A 235 -6.45 29.14 -53.30
N PRO A 236 -7.06 29.81 -54.31
CA PRO A 236 -7.75 31.09 -54.10
C PRO A 236 -9.26 30.98 -53.80
N PRO A 237 -9.88 32.04 -53.22
CA PRO A 237 -11.32 32.11 -52.98
C PRO A 237 -12.13 32.53 -54.22
N PRO A 238 -13.39 32.04 -54.38
CA PRO A 238 -14.32 32.50 -55.40
C PRO A 238 -14.99 33.85 -55.05
N LYS A 239 -15.70 34.43 -56.03
CA LYS A 239 -16.07 35.86 -56.06
C LYS A 239 -17.34 36.22 -55.25
N ARG A 240 -17.27 37.37 -54.58
CA ARG A 240 -18.41 38.16 -54.07
C ARG A 240 -19.34 38.59 -55.22
N ARG A 241 -20.66 38.55 -55.04
CA ARG A 241 -21.62 39.13 -56.00
C ARG A 241 -22.85 39.72 -55.29
N ARG A 242 -22.96 41.05 -55.39
CA ARG A 242 -24.05 41.93 -54.91
C ARG A 242 -24.62 41.54 -53.55
#